data_AF-A0A317LP13-F1
#
_entry.id   AF-A0A317LP13-F1
#
_cell.length_a   1.000
_cell.length_b   1.000
_cell.length_c   1.000
_cell.angle_alpha   90.00
_cell.angle_beta   90.00
_cell.angle_gamma   90.00
#
_symmetry.space_group_name_H-M   'P 1'
#
loop_
_entity.id
_entity.type
_entity.pdbx_description
1 polymer ?
#
loop_
_entity_poly.entity_id
_entity_poly.type
_entity_poly.pdbx_seq_one_letter_code
_entity_poly.pdbx_strand_id
1 'polypeptide(L)'
;MIKVGFIVEGATEFILLKSMSFNEFLKKNNIELVNVINAGGSGNLLPHNIESYIQLLERNEAEKIVILTDLDQDLCITRTKNRIKSRPQDLLVIAVQQIESWFLACTPAMRQLLKTDDFFFPLPEAERIPYQTINRLMVDHTGRGIGNNSAGKIKLIKRLLEQHELDLSISAEHPSCPSVQYFIKTIAGLEVNGSISKKLTSQIK
;
A
#
# COMPACT_ATOMS: atom_id res chain seq x y z
N MET A 1 3.92 -5.05 20.90
CA MET A 1 3.71 -4.62 19.50
C MET A 1 2.76 -5.59 18.85
N ILE A 2 1.86 -5.14 17.98
CA ILE A 2 1.00 -6.05 17.21
C ILE A 2 1.78 -6.58 16.01
N LYS A 3 1.75 -7.89 15.80
CA LYS A 3 2.37 -8.54 14.65
C LYS A 3 1.45 -8.50 13.43
N VAL A 4 1.89 -7.86 12.34
CA VAL A 4 1.11 -7.75 11.10
C VAL A 4 1.81 -8.44 9.94
N GLY A 5 1.04 -9.19 9.16
CA GLY A 5 1.43 -9.72 7.86
C GLY A 5 0.69 -9.02 6.74
N PHE A 6 1.36 -8.79 5.61
CA PHE A 6 0.74 -8.22 4.41
C PHE A 6 0.70 -9.22 3.27
N ILE A 7 -0.38 -9.21 2.50
CA ILE A 7 -0.51 -9.88 1.21
C ILE A 7 -0.78 -8.80 0.18
N VAL A 8 0.05 -8.70 -0.84
CA VAL A 8 -0.05 -7.68 -1.87
C VAL A 8 -0.17 -8.29 -3.25
N GLU A 9 -0.78 -7.56 -4.17
CA GLU A 9 -0.97 -8.03 -5.54
C GLU A 9 0.35 -8.16 -6.32
N GLY A 10 1.20 -7.15 -6.27
CA GLY A 10 2.34 -7.01 -7.18
C GLY A 10 3.67 -6.63 -6.51
N ALA A 11 4.67 -6.45 -7.37
CA ALA A 11 6.04 -6.16 -6.95
C ALA A 11 6.20 -4.73 -6.41
N THR A 12 5.43 -3.77 -6.91
CA THR A 12 5.53 -2.37 -6.49
C THR A 12 5.13 -2.22 -5.02
N GLU A 13 3.97 -2.78 -4.66
CA GLU A 13 3.44 -2.79 -3.29
C GLU A 13 4.37 -3.57 -2.37
N PHE A 14 4.90 -4.71 -2.85
CA PHE A 14 5.83 -5.52 -2.08
C PHE A 14 7.10 -4.74 -1.70
N ILE A 15 7.68 -3.99 -2.65
CA ILE A 15 8.88 -3.18 -2.38
C ILE A 15 8.52 -2.02 -1.44
N LEU A 16 7.40 -1.34 -1.68
CA LEU A 16 6.90 -0.25 -0.85
C LEU A 16 6.71 -0.66 0.61
N LEU A 17 6.01 -1.77 0.87
CA LEU A 17 5.73 -2.23 2.24
C LEU A 17 6.94 -2.85 2.94
N LYS A 18 8.02 -3.17 2.22
CA LYS A 18 9.30 -3.60 2.82
C LYS A 18 10.31 -2.46 2.98
N SER A 19 9.93 -1.25 2.63
CA SER A 19 10.81 -0.08 2.70
C SER A 19 11.12 0.32 4.15
N MET A 20 12.22 1.05 4.32
CA MET A 20 12.62 1.61 5.61
C MET A 20 11.58 2.60 6.14
N SER A 21 11.10 3.53 5.30
CA SER A 21 10.10 4.53 5.69
C SER A 21 8.79 3.88 6.17
N PHE A 22 8.31 2.84 5.48
CA PHE A 22 7.12 2.13 5.94
C PHE A 22 7.35 1.34 7.23
N ASN A 23 8.51 0.71 7.40
CA ASN A 23 8.85 0.02 8.66
C ASN A 23 8.95 1.01 9.83
N GLU A 24 9.50 2.20 9.62
CA GLU A 24 9.52 3.26 10.64
C GLU A 24 8.11 3.73 10.99
N PHE A 25 7.23 3.90 10.00
CA PHE A 25 5.81 4.17 10.24
C PHE A 25 5.16 3.08 11.10
N LEU A 26 5.40 1.78 10.81
CA LEU A 26 4.88 0.69 11.63
C LEU A 26 5.41 0.73 13.07
N LYS A 27 6.72 0.94 13.26
CA LYS A 27 7.33 1.04 14.59
C LYS A 27 6.77 2.19 15.41
N LYS A 28 6.55 3.36 14.79
CA LYS A 28 5.92 4.53 15.44
C LYS A 28 4.51 4.23 15.94
N ASN A 29 3.82 3.26 15.34
CA ASN A 29 2.49 2.79 15.71
C ASN A 29 2.53 1.43 16.44
N ASN A 30 3.63 1.11 17.14
CA ASN A 30 3.89 -0.16 17.85
C ASN A 30 3.47 -1.43 17.09
N ILE A 31 3.68 -1.45 15.78
CA ILE A 31 3.40 -2.59 14.91
C ILE A 31 4.72 -3.20 14.44
N GLU A 32 4.77 -4.53 14.48
CA GLU A 32 5.88 -5.33 13.98
C GLU A 32 5.48 -5.97 12.64
N LEU A 33 6.28 -5.74 11.61
CA LEU A 33 6.10 -6.40 10.31
C LEU A 33 6.64 -7.84 10.37
N VAL A 34 5.74 -8.82 10.30
CA VAL A 34 6.10 -10.24 10.22
C VAL A 34 6.65 -10.57 8.85
N ASN A 35 5.85 -10.31 7.80
CA ASN A 35 6.25 -10.53 6.42
C ASN A 35 5.32 -9.78 5.46
N VAL A 36 5.78 -9.61 4.23
CA VAL A 36 4.97 -9.18 3.08
C VAL A 36 5.03 -10.29 2.04
N ILE A 37 3.89 -10.73 1.54
CA ILE A 37 3.78 -11.75 0.48
C ILE A 37 3.33 -11.06 -0.79
N ASN A 38 4.10 -11.21 -1.88
CA ASN A 38 3.68 -10.83 -3.21
C ASN A 38 2.93 -11.99 -3.87
N ALA A 39 1.63 -11.79 -4.15
CA ALA A 39 0.79 -12.78 -4.79
C ALA A 39 1.14 -12.97 -6.28
N GLY A 40 1.80 -12.02 -6.93
CA GLY A 40 2.19 -12.13 -8.34
C GLY A 40 1.03 -11.94 -9.31
N GLY A 41 0.01 -11.16 -8.93
CA GLY A 41 -1.14 -10.78 -9.75
C GLY A 41 -2.49 -11.00 -9.07
N SER A 42 -3.51 -10.27 -9.55
CA SER A 42 -4.87 -10.26 -8.95
C SER A 42 -5.56 -11.63 -8.90
N GLY A 43 -5.25 -12.54 -9.82
CA GLY A 43 -5.77 -13.92 -9.83
C GLY A 43 -5.30 -14.77 -8.63
N ASN A 44 -4.14 -14.44 -8.05
CA ASN A 44 -3.61 -15.13 -6.87
C ASN A 44 -4.16 -14.58 -5.55
N LEU A 45 -4.95 -13.51 -5.62
CA LEU A 45 -5.74 -12.99 -4.48
C LEU A 45 -7.13 -13.64 -4.38
N LEU A 46 -7.45 -14.62 -5.23
CA LEU A 46 -8.70 -15.38 -5.14
C LEU A 46 -8.70 -16.30 -3.90
N PRO A 47 -9.89 -16.65 -3.36
CA PRO A 47 -10.02 -17.35 -2.07
C PRO A 47 -9.19 -18.64 -1.94
N HIS A 48 -9.07 -19.40 -3.03
CA HIS A 48 -8.34 -20.66 -3.01
C HIS A 48 -6.81 -20.49 -2.97
N ASN A 49 -6.30 -19.37 -3.50
CA ASN A 49 -4.86 -19.07 -3.53
C ASN A 49 -4.42 -18.32 -2.27
N ILE A 50 -5.23 -17.36 -1.82
CA ILE A 50 -4.91 -16.48 -0.69
C ILE A 50 -4.80 -17.22 0.65
N GLU A 51 -5.54 -18.32 0.80
CA GLU A 51 -5.54 -19.15 2.03
C GLU A 51 -4.13 -19.68 2.35
N SER A 52 -3.35 -20.07 1.34
CA SER A 52 -1.98 -20.54 1.55
C SER A 52 -1.05 -19.44 2.09
N TYR A 53 -1.26 -18.19 1.67
CA TYR A 53 -0.51 -17.02 2.14
C TYR A 53 -0.92 -16.64 3.57
N ILE A 54 -2.21 -16.70 3.85
CA ILE A 54 -2.78 -16.50 5.19
C ILE A 54 -2.14 -17.49 6.18
N GLN A 55 -2.17 -18.78 5.86
CA GLN A 55 -1.59 -19.83 6.72
C GLN A 55 -0.07 -19.68 6.90
N LEU A 56 0.64 -19.15 5.91
CA LEU A 56 2.06 -18.83 6.06
C LEU A 56 2.28 -17.68 7.05
N LEU A 57 1.48 -16.62 6.98
CA LEU A 57 1.57 -15.48 7.90
C LEU A 57 1.18 -15.88 9.33
N GLU A 58 0.13 -16.68 9.50
CA GLU A 58 -0.30 -17.18 10.81
C GLU A 58 0.76 -18.09 11.45
N ARG A 59 1.41 -18.96 10.66
CA ARG A 59 2.54 -19.77 11.14
C ARG A 59 3.75 -18.93 11.55
N ASN A 60 3.90 -17.75 10.95
CA ASN A 60 4.91 -16.76 11.32
C ASN A 60 4.41 -15.80 12.42
N GLU A 61 3.34 -16.16 13.13
CA GLU A 61 2.77 -15.45 14.26
C GLU A 61 2.16 -14.07 13.93
N ALA A 62 1.70 -13.85 12.69
CA ALA A 62 0.92 -12.66 12.38
C ALA A 62 -0.43 -12.68 13.14
N GLU A 63 -0.66 -11.64 13.96
CA GLU A 63 -1.93 -11.43 14.68
C GLU A 63 -2.98 -10.74 13.80
N LYS A 64 -2.52 -9.98 12.80
CA LYS A 64 -3.35 -9.28 11.81
C LYS A 64 -2.81 -9.52 10.42
N ILE A 65 -3.71 -9.77 9.48
CA ILE A 65 -3.38 -9.90 8.06
C ILE A 65 -4.06 -8.77 7.32
N VAL A 66 -3.28 -8.04 6.53
CA VAL A 66 -3.74 -6.97 5.66
C VAL A 66 -3.54 -7.39 4.22
N ILE A 67 -4.61 -7.35 3.43
CA ILE A 67 -4.59 -7.61 2.00
C ILE A 67 -4.66 -6.26 1.28
N LEU A 68 -3.65 -5.92 0.50
CA LEU A 68 -3.60 -4.69 -0.29
C LEU A 68 -3.62 -5.02 -1.79
N THR A 69 -4.58 -4.45 -2.49
CA THR A 69 -4.78 -4.63 -3.93
C THR A 69 -5.23 -3.32 -4.54
N ASP A 70 -5.04 -3.17 -5.84
CA ASP A 70 -5.58 -2.04 -6.57
C ASP A 70 -7.00 -2.36 -7.04
N LEU A 71 -7.77 -1.33 -7.37
CA LEU A 71 -9.08 -1.52 -7.99
C LEU A 71 -8.88 -1.99 -9.44
N ASP A 72 -9.33 -3.21 -9.75
CA ASP A 72 -9.42 -3.67 -11.14
C ASP A 72 -10.27 -2.67 -11.94
N GLN A 73 -9.80 -2.26 -13.13
CA GLN A 73 -10.43 -1.17 -13.92
C GLN A 73 -11.93 -1.38 -14.21
N ASP A 74 -12.39 -2.63 -14.27
CA ASP A 74 -13.78 -3.00 -14.57
C ASP A 74 -14.62 -3.33 -13.32
N LEU A 75 -14.05 -3.22 -12.11
CA LEU A 75 -14.72 -3.56 -10.87
C LEU A 75 -14.89 -2.34 -9.96
N CYS A 76 -16.04 -2.27 -9.30
CA CYS A 76 -16.20 -1.39 -8.15
C CYS A 76 -15.68 -2.08 -6.87
N ILE A 77 -15.43 -1.30 -5.82
CA ILE A 77 -14.95 -1.78 -4.51
C ILE A 77 -15.75 -3.00 -4.02
N THR A 78 -17.08 -2.97 -4.14
CA THR A 78 -17.95 -4.08 -3.73
C THR A 78 -17.67 -5.36 -4.49
N ARG A 79 -17.45 -5.28 -5.81
CA ARG A 79 -17.12 -6.45 -6.63
C ARG A 79 -15.72 -6.98 -6.31
N THR A 80 -14.75 -6.10 -6.09
CA THR A 80 -13.40 -6.50 -5.66
C THR A 80 -13.42 -7.24 -4.32
N LYS A 81 -14.18 -6.72 -3.34
CA LYS A 81 -14.40 -7.41 -2.05
C LYS A 81 -15.02 -8.79 -2.23
N ASN A 82 -16.06 -8.90 -3.07
CA ASN A 82 -16.74 -10.16 -3.36
C ASN A 82 -15.87 -11.16 -4.15
N ARG A 83 -14.90 -10.67 -4.93
CA ARG A 83 -13.93 -11.48 -5.67
C ARG A 83 -12.91 -12.11 -4.72
N ILE A 84 -12.35 -11.31 -3.82
CA ILE A 84 -11.29 -11.73 -2.88
C ILE A 84 -11.87 -12.56 -1.74
N LYS A 85 -13.09 -12.22 -1.26
CA LYS A 85 -13.76 -12.86 -0.12
C LYS A 85 -12.83 -13.05 1.08
N SER A 86 -12.17 -11.97 1.50
CA SER A 86 -11.32 -11.98 2.69
C SER A 86 -12.13 -12.42 3.92
N ARG A 87 -11.47 -13.08 4.87
CA ARG A 87 -12.13 -13.51 6.11
C ARG A 87 -12.53 -12.28 6.93
N PRO A 88 -13.57 -12.35 7.79
CA PRO A 88 -14.01 -11.20 8.58
C PRO A 88 -12.93 -10.57 9.47
N GLN A 89 -11.94 -11.35 9.89
CA GLN A 89 -10.81 -10.89 10.70
C GLN A 89 -9.65 -10.29 9.90
N ASP A 90 -9.60 -10.51 8.58
CA ASP A 90 -8.57 -9.97 7.71
C ASP A 90 -8.98 -8.57 7.23
N LEU A 91 -7.99 -7.69 7.05
CA LEU A 91 -8.23 -6.33 6.61
C LEU A 91 -7.96 -6.20 5.12
N LEU A 92 -9.02 -6.09 4.32
CA LEU A 92 -8.91 -5.82 2.90
C LEU A 92 -8.89 -4.30 2.63
N VAL A 93 -7.76 -3.82 2.14
CA VAL A 93 -7.55 -2.45 1.68
C VAL A 93 -7.45 -2.45 0.15
N ILE A 94 -8.20 -1.55 -0.48
CA ILE A 94 -8.25 -1.41 -1.94
C ILE A 94 -7.79 0.01 -2.29
N ALA A 95 -6.70 0.14 -3.03
CA ALA A 95 -6.33 1.40 -3.65
C ALA A 95 -7.35 1.71 -4.76
N VAL A 96 -7.90 2.94 -4.79
CA VAL A 96 -8.99 3.29 -5.73
C VAL A 96 -8.50 3.33 -7.18
N GLN A 97 -7.20 3.58 -7.37
CA GLN A 97 -6.47 3.41 -8.62
C GLN A 97 -5.25 2.54 -8.38
N GLN A 98 -4.36 2.48 -9.37
CA GLN A 98 -3.05 1.87 -9.19
C GLN A 98 -2.28 2.54 -8.05
N ILE A 99 -1.46 1.78 -7.34
CA ILE A 99 -0.62 2.27 -6.21
C ILE A 99 0.19 3.51 -6.58
N GLU A 100 0.56 3.70 -7.85
CA GLU A 100 1.31 4.87 -8.30
C GLU A 100 0.56 6.21 -8.11
N SER A 101 -0.78 6.17 -7.97
CA SER A 101 -1.56 7.35 -7.56
C SER A 101 -1.12 7.87 -6.18
N TRP A 102 -0.71 6.99 -5.28
CA TRP A 102 -0.19 7.39 -3.96
C TRP A 102 1.16 8.09 -4.07
N PHE A 103 1.93 7.82 -5.12
CA PHE A 103 3.22 8.48 -5.36
C PHE A 103 2.99 9.91 -5.84
N LEU A 104 2.03 10.12 -6.75
CA LEU A 104 1.59 11.45 -7.18
C LEU A 104 1.12 12.32 -6.00
N ALA A 105 0.54 11.70 -4.97
CA ALA A 105 0.13 12.37 -3.74
C ALA A 105 1.30 12.79 -2.83
N CYS A 106 2.47 12.14 -2.93
CA CYS A 106 3.65 12.47 -2.14
C CYS A 106 4.42 13.65 -2.75
N THR A 107 3.92 14.85 -2.49
CA THR A 107 4.47 16.09 -3.07
C THR A 107 5.99 16.24 -2.90
N PRO A 108 6.59 16.03 -1.71
CA PRO A 108 8.04 16.17 -1.55
C PRO A 108 8.84 15.21 -2.45
N ALA A 109 8.44 13.94 -2.49
CA ALA A 109 9.11 12.93 -3.31
C ALA A 109 9.00 13.24 -4.80
N MET A 110 7.84 13.71 -5.24
CA MET A 110 7.64 14.10 -6.64
C MET A 110 8.44 15.36 -7.02
N ARG A 111 8.55 16.35 -6.13
CA ARG A 111 9.41 17.52 -6.34
C ARG A 111 10.86 17.13 -6.55
N GLN A 112 11.39 16.24 -5.72
CA GLN A 112 12.76 15.75 -5.85
C GLN A 112 12.95 14.91 -7.13
N LEU A 113 12.00 14.01 -7.45
CA LEU A 113 12.04 13.19 -8.65
C LEU A 113 12.05 14.04 -9.93
N LEU A 114 11.21 15.07 -9.98
CA LEU A 114 11.01 15.95 -11.14
C LEU A 114 11.98 17.13 -11.16
N LYS A 115 12.73 17.38 -10.08
CA LYS A 115 13.61 18.55 -9.93
C LYS A 115 12.86 19.88 -10.11
N THR A 116 11.70 19.99 -9.46
CA THR A 116 10.87 21.20 -9.49
C THR A 116 10.28 21.47 -8.11
N ASP A 117 10.20 22.74 -7.71
CA ASP A 117 9.73 23.13 -6.37
C ASP A 117 8.21 23.35 -6.30
N ASP A 118 7.56 23.52 -7.44
CA ASP A 118 6.16 23.90 -7.59
C ASP A 118 5.22 22.72 -7.84
N PHE A 119 5.74 21.49 -7.84
CA PHE A 119 4.89 20.32 -8.09
C PHE A 119 3.79 20.19 -7.03
N PHE A 120 2.58 19.95 -7.51
CA PHE A 120 1.41 19.50 -6.77
C PHE A 120 0.49 18.78 -7.77
N PHE A 121 -0.03 17.61 -7.40
CA PHE A 121 -0.93 16.84 -8.28
C PHE A 121 -2.36 16.85 -7.73
N PRO A 122 -3.30 17.64 -8.30
CA PRO A 122 -4.56 17.93 -7.62
C PRO A 122 -5.46 16.72 -7.33
N LEU A 123 -5.50 15.74 -8.24
CA LEU A 123 -6.44 14.62 -8.16
C LEU A 123 -5.73 13.28 -8.46
N PRO A 124 -4.88 12.77 -7.55
CA PRO A 124 -4.07 11.58 -7.81
C PRO A 124 -4.89 10.34 -8.15
N GLU A 125 -6.01 10.12 -7.47
CA GLU A 125 -6.90 8.98 -7.70
C GLU A 125 -7.92 9.19 -8.84
N ALA A 126 -7.92 10.36 -9.48
CA ALA A 126 -8.66 10.58 -10.73
C ALA A 126 -7.80 10.26 -11.98
N GLU A 127 -6.49 10.11 -11.81
CA GLU A 127 -5.58 9.75 -12.89
C GLU A 127 -5.75 8.25 -13.23
N ARG A 128 -6.03 7.96 -14.50
CA ARG A 128 -6.33 6.60 -14.98
C ARG A 128 -5.07 5.77 -15.17
N ILE A 129 -3.96 6.42 -15.50
CA ILE A 129 -2.69 5.77 -15.84
C ILE A 129 -1.53 6.41 -15.06
N PRO A 130 -1.59 6.41 -13.71
CA PRO A 130 -0.70 7.21 -12.86
C PRO A 130 0.79 6.93 -13.11
N TYR A 131 1.15 5.66 -13.37
CA TYR A 131 2.51 5.32 -13.77
C TYR A 131 2.98 6.01 -15.05
N GLN A 132 2.14 6.01 -16.10
CA GLN A 132 2.46 6.67 -17.37
C GLN A 132 2.50 8.18 -17.20
N THR A 133 1.63 8.74 -16.36
CA THR A 133 1.64 10.16 -16.01
C THR A 133 2.94 10.55 -15.31
N ILE A 134 3.41 9.79 -14.32
CA ILE A 134 4.72 10.02 -13.68
C ILE A 134 5.85 9.95 -14.73
N ASN A 135 5.83 8.94 -15.60
CA ASN A 135 6.86 8.80 -16.63
C ASN A 135 6.88 9.99 -17.60
N ARG A 136 5.72 10.51 -18.00
CA ARG A 136 5.61 11.71 -18.84
C ARG A 136 6.14 12.94 -18.10
N LEU A 137 5.72 13.16 -16.85
CA LEU A 137 6.23 14.26 -16.04
C LEU A 137 7.76 14.22 -15.91
N MET A 138 8.34 13.04 -15.73
CA MET A 138 9.80 12.88 -15.70
C MET A 138 10.46 13.29 -17.03
N VAL A 139 9.87 12.92 -18.17
CA VAL A 139 10.36 13.35 -19.49
C VAL A 139 10.28 14.86 -19.62
N ASP A 140 9.14 15.46 -19.26
CA ASP A 140 8.89 16.89 -19.43
C ASP A 140 9.84 17.74 -18.57
N HIS A 141 10.10 17.33 -17.33
CA HIS A 141 10.94 18.11 -16.41
C HIS A 141 12.44 17.75 -16.47
N THR A 142 12.80 16.51 -16.82
CA THR A 142 14.20 16.05 -16.74
C THR A 142 14.79 15.60 -18.08
N GLY A 143 13.99 15.59 -19.15
CA GLY A 143 14.36 15.08 -20.47
C GLY A 143 14.46 13.55 -20.54
N ARG A 144 14.17 12.82 -19.44
CA ARG A 144 14.34 11.37 -19.37
C ARG A 144 13.27 10.67 -18.54
N GLY A 145 12.61 9.69 -19.17
CA GLY A 145 11.66 8.78 -18.50
C GLY A 145 12.32 7.55 -17.87
N ILE A 146 11.49 6.70 -17.27
CA ILE A 146 11.86 5.45 -16.58
C ILE A 146 11.48 4.17 -17.36
N GLY A 147 10.81 4.33 -18.50
CA GLY A 147 10.36 3.26 -19.41
C GLY A 147 8.91 2.83 -19.16
N ASN A 148 8.28 2.12 -20.10
CA ASN A 148 6.83 1.78 -20.04
C ASN A 148 6.54 0.32 -19.65
N ASN A 149 7.50 -0.41 -19.09
CA ASN A 149 7.36 -1.83 -18.74
C ASN A 149 7.40 -2.06 -17.22
N SER A 150 7.14 -3.30 -16.79
CA SER A 150 7.16 -3.67 -15.36
C SER A 150 8.51 -3.42 -14.69
N ALA A 151 9.62 -3.51 -15.43
CA ALA A 151 10.95 -3.16 -14.91
C ALA A 151 11.06 -1.66 -14.61
N GLY A 152 10.40 -0.80 -15.38
CA GLY A 152 10.32 0.64 -15.13
C GLY A 152 9.54 0.95 -13.84
N LYS A 153 8.42 0.26 -13.59
CA LYS A 153 7.66 0.39 -12.32
C LYS A 153 8.55 0.08 -11.10
N ILE A 154 9.28 -1.04 -11.17
CA ILE A 154 10.23 -1.44 -10.10
C ILE A 154 11.33 -0.39 -9.93
N LYS A 155 11.89 0.15 -11.02
CA LYS A 155 12.90 1.23 -10.94
C LYS A 155 12.32 2.50 -10.31
N LEU A 156 11.07 2.85 -10.64
CA LEU A 156 10.42 4.03 -10.10
C LEU A 156 10.28 3.95 -8.58
N ILE A 157 9.70 2.86 -8.07
CA ILE A 157 9.49 2.72 -6.63
C ILE A 157 10.81 2.69 -5.86
N LYS A 158 11.83 1.99 -6.36
CA LYS A 158 13.16 1.98 -5.75
C LYS A 158 13.76 3.39 -5.71
N ARG A 159 13.67 4.12 -6.82
CA ARG A 159 14.19 5.49 -6.89
C ARG A 159 13.45 6.42 -5.92
N LEU A 160 12.13 6.33 -5.84
CA LEU A 160 11.32 7.11 -4.92
C LEU A 160 11.68 6.85 -3.45
N LEU A 161 11.92 5.58 -3.08
CA LEU A 161 12.25 5.20 -1.71
C LEU A 161 13.71 5.50 -1.34
N GLU A 162 14.65 5.20 -2.24
CA GLU A 162 16.09 5.27 -1.97
C GLU A 162 16.66 6.68 -2.16
N GLN A 163 16.05 7.50 -3.02
CA GLN A 163 16.60 8.81 -3.42
C GLN A 163 15.69 9.99 -3.13
N HIS A 164 14.37 9.76 -2.96
CA HIS A 164 13.38 10.84 -2.91
C HIS A 164 12.41 10.74 -1.73
N GLU A 165 12.79 10.00 -0.68
CA GLU A 165 12.10 9.99 0.62
C GLU A 165 10.57 9.75 0.53
N LEU A 166 10.12 8.85 -0.35
CA LEU A 166 8.71 8.48 -0.42
C LEU A 166 8.22 7.95 0.94
N ASP A 167 7.22 8.63 1.49
CA ASP A 167 6.53 8.30 2.74
C ASP A 167 5.01 8.35 2.53
N LEU A 168 4.35 7.21 2.76
CA LEU A 168 2.89 7.11 2.62
C LEU A 168 2.12 7.92 3.65
N SER A 169 2.73 8.24 4.79
CA SER A 169 2.15 9.15 5.79
C SER A 169 1.95 10.54 5.18
N ILE A 170 2.91 11.01 4.37
CA ILE A 170 2.83 12.27 3.63
C ILE A 170 1.80 12.15 2.49
N SER A 171 1.81 11.04 1.74
CA SER A 171 0.76 10.79 0.73
C SER A 171 -0.65 10.84 1.33
N ALA A 172 -0.82 10.34 2.56
CA ALA A 172 -2.09 10.38 3.30
C ALA A 172 -2.51 11.78 3.76
N GLU A 173 -1.65 12.78 3.74
CA GLU A 173 -2.05 14.17 4.00
C GLU A 173 -2.72 14.80 2.78
N HIS A 174 -2.59 14.19 1.59
CA HIS A 174 -3.17 14.72 0.37
C HIS A 174 -4.71 14.62 0.39
N PRO A 175 -5.46 15.73 0.28
CA PRO A 175 -6.92 15.74 0.48
C PRO A 175 -7.69 14.90 -0.54
N SER A 176 -7.15 14.78 -1.76
CA SER A 176 -7.77 14.04 -2.87
C SER A 176 -7.17 12.64 -3.10
N CYS A 177 -6.55 12.04 -2.07
CA CYS A 177 -6.05 10.66 -2.10
C CYS A 177 -6.66 9.82 -0.94
N PRO A 178 -7.98 9.57 -0.94
CA PRO A 178 -8.66 8.91 0.18
C PRO A 178 -8.24 7.45 0.40
N SER A 179 -7.74 6.72 -0.60
CA SER A 179 -7.39 5.31 -0.42
C SER A 179 -6.09 5.11 0.37
N VAL A 180 -5.08 5.97 0.17
CA VAL A 180 -3.86 5.97 1.02
C VAL A 180 -4.17 6.50 2.42
N GLN A 181 -5.06 7.50 2.54
CA GLN A 181 -5.58 7.94 3.85
C GLN A 181 -6.22 6.79 4.61
N TYR A 182 -7.11 6.04 3.95
CA TYR A 182 -7.77 4.89 4.54
C TYR A 182 -6.76 3.81 4.93
N PHE A 183 -5.78 3.52 4.07
CA PHE A 183 -4.71 2.57 4.36
C PHE A 183 -3.95 2.96 5.64
N ILE A 184 -3.38 4.17 5.69
CA ILE A 184 -2.58 4.64 6.83
C ILE A 184 -3.41 4.67 8.12
N LYS A 185 -4.65 5.17 8.08
CA LYS A 185 -5.54 5.18 9.24
C LYS A 185 -5.91 3.77 9.71
N THR A 186 -6.13 2.84 8.78
CA THR A 186 -6.45 1.45 9.09
C THR A 186 -5.29 0.77 9.81
N ILE A 187 -4.05 0.97 9.33
CA ILE A 187 -2.86 0.40 9.95
C ILE A 187 -2.62 1.02 11.33
N ALA A 188 -2.66 2.34 11.45
CA ALA A 188 -2.49 3.02 12.73
C ALA A 188 -3.57 2.62 13.76
N GLY A 189 -4.80 2.33 13.31
CA GLY A 189 -5.91 1.89 14.17
C GLY A 189 -5.80 0.45 14.69
N LEU A 190 -4.83 -0.35 14.24
CA LEU A 190 -4.68 -1.75 14.66
C LEU A 190 -4.46 -1.91 16.17
N GLU A 191 -3.80 -0.95 16.82
CA GLU A 191 -3.56 -0.96 18.26
C GLU A 191 -4.84 -0.97 19.11
N VAL A 192 -5.87 -0.25 18.66
CA VAL A 192 -7.07 0.04 19.45
C VAL A 192 -7.92 -1.22 19.66
N ASN A 193 -7.95 -2.11 18.66
CA ASN A 193 -8.82 -3.29 18.70
C ASN A 193 -8.20 -4.50 19.43
N GLY A 194 -6.88 -4.54 19.61
CA GLY A 194 -6.21 -5.60 20.37
C GLY A 194 -6.43 -5.52 21.89
N SER A 195 -6.74 -4.31 22.39
CA SER A 195 -6.91 -4.05 23.83
C SER A 195 -8.30 -4.41 24.35
N ILE A 196 -9.33 -4.43 23.50
CA ILE A 196 -10.71 -4.73 23.90
C ILE A 196 -10.90 -6.25 24.09
N SER A 197 -10.25 -7.08 23.27
CA SER A 197 -10.34 -8.56 23.38
C SER A 197 -9.64 -9.10 24.64
N LYS A 198 -8.52 -8.49 25.06
CA LYS A 198 -7.80 -8.90 26.29
C LYS A 198 -8.51 -8.48 27.58
N LYS A 199 -9.32 -7.40 27.56
CA LYS A 199 -10.10 -6.98 28.74
C LYS A 199 -11.36 -7.83 28.97
N LEU A 200 -11.98 -8.37 27.92
CA LEU A 200 -13.13 -9.26 28.10
C LEU A 200 -12.75 -10.64 28.67
N THR A 201 -11.54 -11.13 28.41
CA THR A 201 -11.06 -12.42 28.92
C THR A 201 -10.50 -12.37 30.33
N SER A 202 -10.14 -11.19 30.86
CA SER A 202 -9.66 -11.03 32.25
C SER A 202 -10.77 -10.72 33.27
N GLN A 203 -12.03 -10.59 32.84
CA GLN A 203 -13.19 -10.36 33.73
C GLN A 203 -14.07 -11.61 33.93
N ILE A 204 -13.64 -12.78 33.45
CA ILE A 204 -14.36 -14.07 33.64
C ILE A 204 -13.47 -15.06 34.43
N LYS A 205 -12.74 -14.59 35.44
CA LYS A 205 -12.13 -15.45 36.45
C LYS A 205 -12.42 -14.93 37.84
#